data_AF-A0AAJ7CB11-F1
#
_entry.id   AF-A0AAJ7CB11-F1
#
_cell.length_a   1.000
_cell.length_b   1.000
_cell.length_c   1.000
_cell.angle_alpha   90.00
_cell.angle_beta   90.00
_cell.angle_gamma   90.00
#
_symmetry.space_group_name_H-M   'P 1'
#
loop_
_entity.id
_entity.type
_entity.pdbx_description
1 polymer ?
#
loop_
_entity_poly.entity_id
_entity_poly.type
_entity_poly.pdbx_seq_one_letter_code
_entity_poly.pdbx_strand_id
1 'polypeptide(L)'
;MHLKIHDGVKHSKQLKLLVNVYPAYKKLAKFCDPTLNKLNMIGLVIKKGLERSSKKYQISNINVTQRNYTANDCVDNIGFIGGGNIARAIGKGILGKELLNPRQIYVSEPYKPAQKLWMEMGANVTIKNGQVVENCQIIFLAVKSTNLQATVTDIQNTLSAPVKNKIFVSALAGIPLSVLEKVLLPVIPDARIVRSTLNTPLLVGAGCTVLSGDSRTTDDDINKLKTIMSAIGTCHVVPESQMNAAGGIVGCGPAYMYTMLDALSDGAVKMGIPRHLAVTFAAQVMYGSAKMILETGKHPGELKDQVCSPGGTTIAGLHAMERGKIRATLIEAVEAAVNRSEEIVGK
;
A
#
# COMPACT_ATOMS: atom_id res chain seq x y z
N MET A 1 -8.24 20.15 11.17
CA MET A 1 -7.79 21.43 11.77
C MET A 1 -7.55 21.19 13.26
N HIS A 2 -6.45 21.73 13.79
CA HIS A 2 -5.76 21.38 15.04
C HIS A 2 -6.60 21.08 16.30
N LEU A 3 -6.17 20.06 17.05
CA LEU A 3 -6.43 19.88 18.48
C LEU A 3 -5.10 19.97 19.22
N LYS A 4 -4.86 21.09 19.91
CA LYS A 4 -3.94 21.13 21.05
C LYS A 4 -4.72 20.62 22.26
N ILE A 5 -4.24 19.54 22.83
CA ILE A 5 -4.71 18.98 24.10
C ILE A 5 -4.02 19.75 25.22
N HIS A 6 -4.77 20.16 26.25
CA HIS A 6 -4.17 20.49 27.53
C HIS A 6 -4.63 19.50 28.59
N ASP A 7 -3.62 18.98 29.29
CA ASP A 7 -3.65 17.94 30.31
C ASP A 7 -4.50 18.28 31.52
N GLY A 8 -5.09 17.22 32.09
CA GLY A 8 -5.50 17.20 33.48
C GLY A 8 -6.73 16.34 33.73
N VAL A 9 -6.53 15.03 33.93
CA VAL A 9 -7.05 14.27 35.09
C VAL A 9 -6.69 12.79 34.92
N LYS A 10 -6.03 12.27 35.95
CA LYS A 10 -5.54 10.91 36.14
C LYS A 10 -6.68 9.87 36.21
N HIS A 11 -6.38 8.68 35.68
CA HIS A 11 -6.90 7.34 35.99
C HIS A 11 -8.34 7.18 36.55
N SER A 12 -9.22 6.48 35.83
CA SER A 12 -9.83 5.23 36.33
C SER A 12 -10.68 4.45 35.29
N LYS A 13 -10.37 3.15 35.16
CA LYS A 13 -11.26 1.98 34.90
C LYS A 13 -12.31 1.92 33.76
N GLN A 14 -12.60 2.95 32.96
CA GLN A 14 -13.67 2.87 31.94
C GLN A 14 -13.28 2.34 30.55
N LEU A 15 -12.02 1.95 30.30
CA LEU A 15 -11.64 1.23 29.07
C LEU A 15 -12.19 -0.21 28.99
N LYS A 16 -12.86 -0.71 30.04
CA LYS A 16 -13.45 -2.06 30.07
C LYS A 16 -14.84 -2.17 29.38
N LEU A 17 -15.44 -1.07 28.93
CA LEU A 17 -16.78 -1.09 28.31
C LEU A 17 -16.81 -1.46 26.82
N LEU A 18 -15.65 -1.53 26.15
CA LEU A 18 -15.57 -1.95 24.75
C LEU A 18 -15.75 -3.48 24.55
N VAL A 19 -15.77 -4.27 25.63
CA VAL A 19 -15.78 -5.75 25.54
C VAL A 19 -17.20 -6.37 25.46
N ASN A 20 -18.28 -5.63 25.75
CA ASN A 20 -19.62 -6.22 25.85
C ASN A 20 -20.58 -5.99 24.67
N VAL A 21 -20.11 -5.45 23.54
CA VAL A 21 -20.99 -5.16 22.38
C VAL A 21 -21.19 -6.37 21.45
N TYR A 22 -20.37 -7.42 21.59
CA TYR A 22 -20.35 -8.56 20.67
C TYR A 22 -21.62 -9.44 20.65
N PRO A 23 -22.30 -9.72 21.80
CA PRO A 23 -23.49 -10.59 21.79
C PRO A 23 -24.72 -9.95 21.12
N ALA A 24 -24.82 -8.62 21.09
CA ALA A 24 -25.93 -7.89 20.46
C ALA A 24 -25.88 -7.94 18.92
N TYR A 25 -24.67 -8.12 18.36
CA TYR A 25 -24.43 -8.19 16.91
C TYR A 25 -25.08 -9.41 16.25
N LYS A 26 -25.16 -10.54 16.98
CA LYS A 26 -25.68 -11.82 16.45
C LYS A 26 -27.21 -11.88 16.34
N LYS A 27 -27.94 -11.04 17.09
CA LYS A 27 -29.42 -10.99 17.06
C LYS A 27 -29.97 -10.05 15.98
N LEU A 28 -29.24 -9.00 15.61
CA LEU A 28 -29.67 -8.02 14.60
C LEU A 28 -29.47 -8.48 13.15
N ALA A 29 -28.54 -9.41 12.89
CA ALA A 29 -28.25 -9.92 11.55
C ALA A 29 -29.38 -10.76 10.91
N LYS A 30 -30.44 -11.12 11.65
CA LYS A 30 -31.58 -11.90 11.14
C LYS A 30 -32.73 -11.07 10.54
N PHE A 31 -32.66 -9.73 10.58
CA PHE A 31 -33.81 -8.86 10.27
C PHE A 31 -33.57 -7.79 9.19
N CYS A 32 -32.54 -7.89 8.35
CA CYS A 32 -32.27 -6.84 7.35
C CYS A 32 -32.09 -7.36 5.91
N ASP A 33 -32.70 -6.60 5.01
CA ASP A 33 -32.72 -6.64 3.55
C ASP A 33 -31.33 -6.98 2.91
N PRO A 34 -31.26 -7.87 1.89
CA PRO A 34 -30.00 -8.26 1.25
C PRO A 34 -29.27 -7.15 0.48
N THR A 35 -29.87 -5.97 0.28
CA THR A 35 -29.30 -4.90 -0.58
C THR A 35 -28.49 -3.82 0.15
N LEU A 36 -28.37 -3.85 1.49
CA LEU A 36 -27.54 -2.88 2.22
C LEU A 36 -26.09 -3.34 2.41
N ASN A 37 -25.14 -2.60 1.82
CA ASN A 37 -23.70 -2.81 1.96
C ASN A 37 -23.23 -2.74 3.44
N LYS A 38 -22.42 -3.72 3.86
CA LYS A 38 -21.97 -3.94 5.26
C LYS A 38 -21.39 -2.71 5.98
N LEU A 39 -20.81 -1.75 5.26
CA LEU A 39 -20.24 -0.51 5.81
C LEU A 39 -21.31 0.49 6.26
N ASN A 40 -22.43 0.60 5.53
CA ASN A 40 -23.55 1.46 5.92
C ASN A 40 -24.24 0.98 7.20
N MET A 41 -24.24 -0.34 7.42
CA MET A 41 -24.72 -0.97 8.65
C MET A 41 -23.86 -0.60 9.87
N ILE A 42 -22.53 -0.61 9.74
CA ILE A 42 -21.62 -0.23 10.84
C ILE A 42 -21.79 1.25 11.21
N GLY A 43 -21.89 2.13 10.21
CA GLY A 43 -22.16 3.56 10.43
C GLY A 43 -23.50 3.83 11.14
N LEU A 44 -24.56 3.12 10.75
CA LEU A 44 -25.90 3.23 11.36
C LEU A 44 -25.94 2.71 12.80
N VAL A 45 -25.22 1.62 13.11
CA VAL A 45 -25.15 1.05 14.45
C VAL A 45 -24.37 1.96 15.40
N ILE A 46 -23.25 2.54 14.95
CA ILE A 46 -22.48 3.52 15.73
C ILE A 46 -23.30 4.79 15.96
N LYS A 47 -23.98 5.30 14.93
CA LYS A 47 -24.85 6.48 15.01
C LYS A 47 -26.02 6.26 15.99
N LYS A 48 -26.74 5.13 15.90
CA LYS A 48 -27.84 4.80 16.84
C LYS A 48 -27.34 4.52 18.26
N GLY A 49 -26.13 3.98 18.42
CA GLY A 49 -25.49 3.78 19.72
C GLY A 49 -25.16 5.10 20.41
N LEU A 50 -24.63 6.07 19.66
CA LEU A 50 -24.32 7.42 20.15
C LEU A 50 -25.60 8.24 20.43
N GLU A 51 -26.62 8.15 19.57
CA GLU A 51 -27.91 8.82 19.75
C GLU A 51 -28.72 8.27 20.94
N ARG A 52 -28.54 6.98 21.31
CA ARG A 52 -29.15 6.42 22.53
C ARG A 52 -28.42 6.85 23.81
N SER A 53 -27.10 7.07 23.74
CA SER A 53 -26.34 7.59 24.88
C SER A 53 -26.58 9.09 25.11
N SER A 54 -26.83 9.89 24.06
CA SER A 54 -27.11 11.33 24.17
C SER A 54 -28.46 11.67 24.81
N LYS A 55 -29.41 10.73 24.86
CA LYS A 55 -30.68 10.92 25.60
C LYS A 55 -30.58 10.65 27.10
N LYS A 56 -29.51 10.00 27.58
CA LYS A 56 -29.35 9.64 29.00
C LYS A 56 -28.39 10.54 29.77
N TYR A 57 -27.58 11.31 29.04
CA TYR A 57 -26.67 12.31 29.59
C TYR A 57 -26.89 13.59 28.79
N GLN A 58 -27.23 14.70 29.45
CA GLN A 58 -27.33 16.02 28.81
C GLN A 58 -25.96 16.41 28.22
N ILE A 59 -25.71 16.02 26.99
CA ILE A 59 -24.51 16.39 26.23
C ILE A 59 -24.97 17.38 25.17
N SER A 60 -24.76 18.65 25.44
CA SER A 60 -25.00 19.75 24.50
C SER A 60 -24.00 19.71 23.35
N ASN A 61 -24.52 19.55 22.13
CA ASN A 61 -23.93 19.88 20.83
C ASN A 61 -22.43 19.57 20.61
N ILE A 62 -22.13 18.34 20.17
CA ILE A 62 -20.87 18.03 19.51
C ILE A 62 -21.13 18.02 17.99
N ASN A 63 -20.74 19.09 17.30
CA ASN A 63 -20.68 19.12 15.84
C ASN A 63 -19.40 18.42 15.37
N VAL A 64 -19.49 17.11 15.12
CA VAL A 64 -18.46 16.38 14.38
C VAL A 64 -18.77 16.50 12.89
N THR A 65 -18.12 17.45 12.20
CA THR A 65 -18.08 17.45 10.74
C THR A 65 -17.06 16.41 10.26
N GLN A 66 -17.45 15.13 10.31
CA GLN A 66 -16.86 14.12 9.45
C GLN A 66 -17.37 14.38 8.03
N ARG A 67 -16.49 14.88 7.14
CA ARG A 67 -16.75 14.74 5.71
C ARG A 67 -16.71 13.24 5.40
N ASN A 68 -17.89 12.65 5.29
CA ASN A 68 -18.05 11.33 4.69
C ASN A 68 -17.74 11.49 3.21
N TYR A 69 -16.53 11.11 2.79
CA TYR A 69 -16.23 10.96 1.38
C TYR A 69 -17.09 9.82 0.84
N THR A 70 -18.10 10.15 0.04
CA THR A 70 -18.78 9.16 -0.79
C THR A 70 -17.92 8.85 -2.01
N ALA A 71 -18.10 7.70 -2.63
CA ALA A 71 -17.38 7.30 -3.85
C ALA A 71 -17.57 8.28 -5.04
N ASN A 72 -18.49 9.24 -4.94
CA ASN A 72 -18.76 10.24 -5.98
C ASN A 72 -18.19 11.65 -5.67
N ASP A 73 -17.68 11.91 -4.47
CA ASP A 73 -17.12 13.23 -4.08
C ASP A 73 -15.58 13.29 -4.14
N CYS A 74 -14.97 12.15 -4.46
CA CYS A 74 -13.62 11.99 -4.99
C CYS A 74 -13.89 11.39 -6.39
N VAL A 75 -13.16 11.61 -7.46
CA VAL A 75 -11.82 11.06 -7.58
C VAL A 75 -11.12 11.78 -8.74
N ASP A 76 -10.01 12.41 -8.39
CA ASP A 76 -8.96 12.85 -9.30
C ASP A 76 -8.63 11.74 -10.33
N ASN A 77 -8.47 12.09 -11.61
CA ASN A 77 -7.99 11.14 -12.61
C ASN A 77 -6.56 10.70 -12.23
N ILE A 78 -6.27 9.40 -12.39
CA ILE A 78 -4.96 8.82 -12.10
C ILE A 78 -4.21 8.51 -13.38
N GLY A 79 -3.01 9.06 -13.47
CA GLY A 79 -2.10 8.87 -14.59
C GLY A 79 -0.95 7.95 -14.26
N PHE A 80 -0.51 7.14 -15.22
CA PHE A 80 0.71 6.37 -15.17
C PHE A 80 1.62 6.76 -16.32
N ILE A 81 2.83 7.21 -16.02
CA ILE A 81 3.89 7.37 -17.01
C ILE A 81 4.80 6.15 -16.88
N GLY A 82 4.73 5.28 -17.89
CA GLY A 82 5.17 3.88 -17.81
C GLY A 82 4.01 2.96 -17.43
N GLY A 83 3.67 2.04 -18.33
CA GLY A 83 2.57 1.08 -18.20
C GLY A 83 3.01 -0.34 -17.85
N GLY A 84 4.20 -0.49 -17.25
CA GLY A 84 4.79 -1.77 -16.88
C GLY A 84 4.09 -2.50 -15.74
N ASN A 85 4.76 -3.52 -15.20
CA ASN A 85 4.19 -4.41 -14.17
C ASN A 85 3.66 -3.67 -12.95
N ILE A 86 4.38 -2.64 -12.49
CA ILE A 86 4.02 -1.95 -11.25
C ILE A 86 2.84 -1.01 -11.42
N ALA A 87 2.80 -0.24 -12.51
CA ALA A 87 1.64 0.55 -12.90
C ALA A 87 0.41 -0.35 -13.05
N ARG A 88 0.56 -1.52 -13.70
CA ARG A 88 -0.52 -2.50 -13.85
C ARG A 88 -0.98 -3.08 -12.51
N ALA A 89 -0.06 -3.35 -11.58
CA ALA A 89 -0.42 -3.83 -10.25
C ALA A 89 -1.28 -2.80 -9.49
N ILE A 90 -0.90 -1.52 -9.55
CA ILE A 90 -1.68 -0.42 -8.95
C ILE A 90 -3.02 -0.27 -9.67
N GLY A 91 -3.02 -0.12 -10.99
CA GLY A 91 -4.23 0.09 -11.79
C GLY A 91 -5.23 -1.07 -11.65
N LYS A 92 -4.78 -2.32 -11.78
CA LYS A 92 -5.66 -3.49 -11.57
C LYS A 92 -6.17 -3.58 -10.14
N GLY A 93 -5.34 -3.27 -9.15
CA GLY A 93 -5.78 -3.25 -7.76
C GLY A 93 -6.89 -2.23 -7.55
N ILE A 94 -6.71 -0.99 -8.03
CA ILE A 94 -7.68 0.10 -7.90
C ILE A 94 -8.99 -0.26 -8.60
N LEU A 95 -8.92 -0.77 -9.84
CA LEU A 95 -10.10 -1.19 -10.60
C LEU A 95 -10.82 -2.38 -9.95
N GLY A 96 -10.08 -3.37 -9.46
CA GLY A 96 -10.65 -4.54 -8.77
C GLY A 96 -11.31 -4.20 -7.42
N LYS A 97 -11.01 -3.03 -6.86
CA LYS A 97 -11.66 -2.48 -5.66
C LYS A 97 -12.76 -1.47 -6.01
N GLU A 98 -13.05 -1.26 -7.29
CA GLU A 98 -14.05 -0.32 -7.81
C GLU A 98 -13.84 1.11 -7.30
N LEU A 99 -12.59 1.49 -7.01
CA LEU A 99 -12.25 2.84 -6.56
C LEU A 99 -12.33 3.87 -7.69
N LEU A 100 -12.15 3.42 -8.94
CA LEU A 100 -12.15 4.26 -10.14
C LEU A 100 -12.83 3.52 -11.29
N ASN A 101 -13.47 4.28 -12.17
CA ASN A 101 -13.82 3.79 -13.50
C ASN A 101 -12.54 3.68 -14.35
N PRO A 102 -12.41 2.66 -15.23
CA PRO A 102 -11.31 2.59 -16.18
C PRO A 102 -11.04 3.86 -16.98
N ARG A 103 -12.09 4.60 -17.34
CA ARG A 103 -11.98 5.87 -18.09
C ARG A 103 -11.33 7.02 -17.31
N GLN A 104 -11.16 6.86 -15.99
CA GLN A 104 -10.44 7.81 -15.14
C GLN A 104 -8.95 7.47 -15.02
N ILE A 105 -8.49 6.42 -15.71
CA ILE A 105 -7.09 6.01 -15.77
C ILE A 105 -6.50 6.41 -17.11
N TYR A 106 -5.34 7.06 -17.07
CA TYR A 106 -4.55 7.39 -18.25
C TYR A 106 -3.17 6.76 -18.14
N VAL A 107 -2.67 6.21 -19.25
CA VAL A 107 -1.37 5.53 -19.28
C VAL A 107 -0.58 5.95 -20.51
N SER A 108 0.65 6.41 -20.29
CA SER A 108 1.63 6.58 -21.35
C SER A 108 2.58 5.38 -21.37
N GLU A 109 2.57 4.61 -22.45
CA GLU A 109 3.38 3.38 -22.58
C GLU A 109 3.78 3.17 -24.05
N PRO A 110 5.06 3.23 -24.42
CA PRO A 110 5.49 3.02 -25.81
C PRO A 110 5.46 1.54 -26.26
N TYR A 111 5.50 0.57 -25.34
CA TYR A 111 5.52 -0.85 -25.68
C TYR A 111 4.12 -1.40 -26.00
N LYS A 112 3.86 -1.69 -27.29
CA LYS A 112 2.54 -2.10 -27.80
C LYS A 112 1.87 -3.25 -27.03
N PRO A 113 2.55 -4.35 -26.64
CA PRO A 113 1.90 -5.40 -25.86
C PRO A 113 1.39 -4.92 -24.49
N ALA A 114 2.12 -4.01 -23.82
CA ALA A 114 1.65 -3.42 -22.58
C ALA A 114 0.48 -2.45 -22.82
N GLN A 115 0.51 -1.65 -23.90
CA GLN A 115 -0.62 -0.80 -24.29
C GLN A 115 -1.91 -1.60 -24.45
N LYS A 116 -1.86 -2.74 -25.16
CA LYS A 116 -3.02 -3.59 -25.40
C LYS A 116 -3.68 -4.03 -24.10
N LEU A 117 -2.88 -4.42 -23.11
CA LEU A 117 -3.37 -4.84 -21.80
C LEU A 117 -4.09 -3.70 -21.06
N TRP A 118 -3.67 -2.45 -21.23
CA TRP A 118 -4.35 -1.29 -20.65
C TRP A 118 -5.63 -0.92 -21.39
N MET A 119 -5.63 -1.01 -22.72
CA MET A 119 -6.83 -0.81 -23.52
C MET A 119 -7.91 -1.86 -23.21
N GLU A 120 -7.52 -3.13 -23.05
CA GLU A 120 -8.41 -4.22 -22.62
C GLU A 120 -9.04 -3.98 -21.25
N MET A 121 -8.35 -3.24 -20.38
CA MET A 121 -8.90 -2.82 -19.08
C MET A 121 -9.82 -1.60 -19.19
N GLY A 122 -9.91 -0.96 -20.36
CA GLY A 122 -10.74 0.24 -20.59
C GLY A 122 -10.06 1.57 -20.22
N ALA A 123 -8.74 1.56 -20.01
CA ALA A 123 -7.98 2.77 -19.71
C ALA A 123 -7.70 3.61 -20.97
N ASN A 124 -7.47 4.92 -20.79
CA ASN A 124 -7.01 5.79 -21.85
C ASN A 124 -5.51 5.57 -22.05
N VAL A 125 -5.10 5.16 -23.25
CA VAL A 125 -3.69 4.85 -23.55
C VAL A 125 -3.13 5.84 -24.56
N THR A 126 -1.94 6.33 -24.30
CA THR A 126 -1.18 7.23 -25.16
C THR A 126 0.31 6.83 -25.18
N ILE A 127 1.08 7.51 -26.02
CA ILE A 127 2.55 7.46 -26.03
C ILE A 127 3.18 8.81 -25.64
N LYS A 128 2.35 9.80 -25.30
CA LYS A 128 2.75 11.17 -24.96
C LYS A 128 2.58 11.41 -23.47
N ASN A 129 3.66 11.65 -22.73
CA ASN A 129 3.59 11.80 -21.28
C ASN A 129 2.81 13.05 -20.87
N GLY A 130 2.91 14.14 -21.63
CA GLY A 130 2.20 15.40 -21.39
C GLY A 130 0.68 15.22 -21.38
N GLN A 131 0.12 14.37 -22.24
CA GLN A 131 -1.32 14.08 -22.24
C GLN A 131 -1.79 13.42 -20.93
N VAL A 132 -0.97 12.56 -20.33
CA VAL A 132 -1.27 11.98 -19.01
C VAL A 132 -1.27 13.08 -17.95
N VAL A 133 -0.26 13.96 -17.98
CA VAL A 133 -0.13 15.07 -17.01
C VAL A 133 -1.29 16.06 -17.13
N GLU A 134 -1.74 16.38 -18.34
CA GLU A 134 -2.89 17.26 -18.58
C GLU A 134 -4.17 16.72 -17.93
N ASN A 135 -4.47 15.46 -18.22
CA ASN A 135 -5.75 14.83 -17.89
C ASN A 135 -5.84 14.29 -16.46
N CYS A 136 -4.72 14.20 -15.74
CA CYS A 136 -4.65 13.59 -14.40
C CYS A 136 -4.19 14.58 -13.34
N GLN A 137 -4.62 14.37 -12.09
CA GLN A 137 -4.18 15.15 -10.93
C GLN A 137 -3.15 14.38 -10.12
N ILE A 138 -3.24 13.05 -10.07
CA ILE A 138 -2.26 12.16 -9.45
C ILE A 138 -1.55 11.41 -10.57
N ILE A 139 -0.23 11.54 -10.67
CA ILE A 139 0.57 10.96 -11.74
C ILE A 139 1.67 10.08 -11.14
N PHE A 140 1.57 8.77 -11.37
CA PHE A 140 2.61 7.83 -11.01
C PHE A 140 3.71 7.83 -12.08
N LEU A 141 4.95 8.13 -11.67
CA LEU A 141 6.14 7.89 -12.48
C LEU A 141 6.56 6.44 -12.26
N ALA A 142 6.28 5.57 -13.23
CA ALA A 142 6.47 4.12 -13.18
C ALA A 142 7.39 3.63 -14.31
N VAL A 143 8.40 4.45 -14.65
CA VAL A 143 9.47 4.12 -15.59
C VAL A 143 10.70 3.57 -14.87
N LYS A 144 11.67 3.05 -15.62
CA LYS A 144 13.00 2.75 -15.06
C LYS A 144 13.69 4.06 -14.64
N SER A 145 14.47 4.02 -13.57
CA SER A 145 15.21 5.18 -13.05
C SER A 145 16.07 5.87 -14.10
N THR A 146 16.73 5.08 -14.96
CA THR A 146 17.55 5.55 -16.09
C THR A 146 16.80 6.41 -17.11
N ASN A 147 15.46 6.32 -17.14
CA ASN A 147 14.64 7.02 -18.11
C ASN A 147 14.05 8.33 -17.56
N LEU A 148 14.30 8.68 -16.29
CA LEU A 148 13.68 9.84 -15.65
C LEU A 148 13.86 11.13 -16.46
N GLN A 149 15.08 11.43 -16.90
CA GLN A 149 15.36 12.66 -17.66
C GLN A 149 14.59 12.69 -18.99
N ALA A 150 14.65 11.59 -19.76
CA ALA A 150 13.93 11.47 -21.03
C ALA A 150 12.40 11.58 -20.83
N THR A 151 11.90 11.00 -19.75
CA THR A 151 10.48 11.09 -19.37
C THR A 151 10.06 12.54 -19.10
N VAL A 152 10.84 13.29 -18.33
CA VAL A 152 10.55 14.70 -18.01
C VAL A 152 10.63 15.58 -19.26
N THR A 153 11.64 15.37 -20.11
CA THR A 153 11.74 16.05 -21.40
C THR A 153 10.53 15.77 -22.29
N ASP A 154 10.05 14.52 -22.35
CA ASP A 154 8.84 14.20 -23.11
C ASP A 154 7.58 14.83 -22.51
N ILE A 155 7.46 14.92 -21.18
CA ILE A 155 6.37 15.68 -20.54
C ILE A 155 6.39 17.12 -21.08
N GLN A 156 7.53 17.80 -20.99
CA GLN A 156 7.65 19.19 -21.46
C GLN A 156 7.29 19.36 -22.94
N ASN A 157 7.77 18.45 -23.79
CA ASN A 157 7.60 18.54 -25.25
C ASN A 157 6.20 18.17 -25.72
N THR A 158 5.42 17.43 -24.91
CA THR A 158 4.10 16.93 -25.30
C THR A 158 2.96 17.56 -24.52
N LEU A 159 3.24 18.52 -23.64
CA LEU A 159 2.25 19.41 -23.04
C LEU A 159 1.75 20.41 -24.10
N SER A 160 0.44 20.52 -24.20
CA SER A 160 -0.29 21.45 -25.06
C SER A 160 -0.44 22.82 -24.40
N ALA A 161 -0.43 22.86 -23.06
CA ALA A 161 -0.55 24.09 -22.27
C ALA A 161 0.14 23.93 -20.89
N PRO A 162 0.49 25.04 -20.22
CA PRO A 162 0.99 24.99 -18.84
C PRO A 162 -0.02 24.33 -17.90
N VAL A 163 0.48 23.46 -17.02
CA VAL A 163 -0.31 22.75 -16.00
C VAL A 163 0.09 23.20 -14.61
N LYS A 164 -0.82 23.02 -13.66
CA LYS A 164 -0.65 23.43 -12.24
C LYS A 164 -1.24 22.40 -11.30
N ASN A 165 -0.88 22.48 -10.02
CA ASN A 165 -1.45 21.72 -8.90
C ASN A 165 -1.42 20.18 -9.10
N LYS A 166 -0.36 19.64 -9.71
CA LYS A 166 -0.21 18.20 -9.95
C LYS A 166 0.49 17.49 -8.77
N ILE A 167 0.11 16.25 -8.50
CA ILE A 167 0.78 15.37 -7.53
C ILE A 167 1.54 14.30 -8.31
N PHE A 168 2.87 14.30 -8.22
CA PHE A 168 3.72 13.28 -8.82
C PHE A 168 4.09 12.25 -7.77
N VAL A 169 3.78 10.98 -8.02
CA VAL A 169 4.13 9.85 -7.16
C VAL A 169 5.22 9.04 -7.85
N SER A 170 6.46 9.17 -7.39
CA SER A 170 7.58 8.44 -7.97
C SER A 170 7.63 7.01 -7.45
N ALA A 171 7.56 6.02 -8.34
CA ALA A 171 7.81 4.61 -8.05
C ALA A 171 9.24 4.18 -8.48
N LEU A 172 10.13 5.15 -8.74
CA LEU A 172 11.50 4.89 -9.17
C LEU A 172 12.35 4.45 -7.98
N ALA A 173 12.95 3.26 -8.08
CA ALA A 173 13.86 2.76 -7.07
C ALA A 173 15.08 3.68 -6.90
N GLY A 174 15.44 3.95 -5.64
CA GLY A 174 16.62 4.73 -5.26
C GLY A 174 16.53 6.24 -5.46
N ILE A 175 15.72 6.75 -6.40
CA ILE A 175 15.74 8.18 -6.74
C ILE A 175 15.17 9.04 -5.59
N PRO A 176 15.98 9.92 -4.97
CA PRO A 176 15.55 10.74 -3.84
C PRO A 176 14.68 11.92 -4.30
N LEU A 177 13.89 12.47 -3.37
CA LEU A 177 13.07 13.66 -3.62
C LEU A 177 13.87 14.81 -4.24
N SER A 178 15.08 15.10 -3.73
CA SER A 178 15.92 16.19 -4.26
C SER A 178 16.25 16.08 -5.75
N VAL A 179 16.42 14.85 -6.27
CA VAL A 179 16.64 14.61 -7.71
C VAL A 179 15.34 14.80 -8.49
N LEU A 180 14.22 14.30 -7.97
CA LEU A 180 12.89 14.47 -8.59
C LEU A 180 12.52 15.95 -8.68
N GLU A 181 12.74 16.71 -7.62
CA GLU A 181 12.52 18.16 -7.55
C GLU A 181 13.34 18.89 -8.61
N LYS A 182 14.63 18.57 -8.72
CA LYS A 182 15.55 19.19 -9.67
C LYS A 182 15.10 19.03 -11.13
N VAL A 183 14.46 17.91 -11.47
CA VAL A 183 14.00 17.64 -12.84
C VAL A 183 12.56 18.10 -13.08
N LEU A 184 11.64 17.93 -12.12
CA LEU A 184 10.22 18.21 -12.32
C LEU A 184 9.86 19.69 -12.15
N LEU A 185 10.43 20.39 -11.16
CA LEU A 185 10.07 21.78 -10.86
C LEU A 185 10.39 22.77 -11.98
N PRO A 186 11.46 22.62 -12.78
CA PRO A 186 11.66 23.46 -13.96
C PRO A 186 10.55 23.34 -15.01
N VAL A 187 9.86 22.20 -15.07
CA VAL A 187 8.77 21.95 -16.03
C VAL A 187 7.41 22.31 -15.42
N ILE A 188 7.21 21.99 -14.13
CA ILE A 188 5.95 22.21 -13.40
C ILE A 188 6.31 22.79 -12.01
N PRO A 189 6.43 24.13 -11.89
CA PRO A 189 6.99 24.79 -10.70
C PRO A 189 6.24 24.53 -9.39
N ASP A 190 4.95 24.24 -9.44
CA ASP A 190 4.08 23.98 -8.28
C ASP A 190 3.78 22.49 -8.06
N ALA A 191 4.55 21.60 -8.70
CA ALA A 191 4.40 20.16 -8.51
C ALA A 191 4.66 19.77 -7.05
N ARG A 192 3.77 18.91 -6.54
CA ARG A 192 3.87 18.27 -5.23
C ARG A 192 4.39 16.86 -5.45
N ILE A 193 5.56 16.55 -4.92
CA ILE A 193 6.29 15.33 -5.27
C ILE A 193 6.31 14.40 -4.07
N VAL A 194 5.82 13.18 -4.27
CA VAL A 194 5.83 12.10 -3.30
C VAL A 194 6.70 10.99 -3.84
N ARG A 195 7.75 10.63 -3.09
CA ARG A 195 8.50 9.40 -3.34
C ARG A 195 7.73 8.24 -2.75
N SER A 196 7.67 7.14 -3.49
CA SER A 196 7.02 5.91 -3.06
C SER A 196 7.93 4.70 -3.22
N THR A 197 7.82 3.78 -2.27
CA THR A 197 8.29 2.40 -2.40
C THR A 197 7.07 1.50 -2.33
N LEU A 198 6.97 0.56 -3.25
CA LEU A 198 5.79 -0.29 -3.39
C LEU A 198 6.17 -1.62 -4.03
N ASN A 199 5.24 -2.58 -4.02
CA ASN A 199 5.54 -3.94 -4.44
C ASN A 199 4.42 -4.60 -5.27
N THR A 200 4.78 -5.67 -5.97
CA THR A 200 3.88 -6.34 -6.92
C THR A 200 2.65 -7.02 -6.28
N PRO A 201 2.64 -7.45 -5.00
CA PRO A 201 1.42 -7.92 -4.33
C PRO A 201 0.25 -6.92 -4.28
N LEU A 202 0.45 -5.65 -4.63
CA LEU A 202 -0.64 -4.70 -4.90
C LEU A 202 -1.66 -5.26 -5.91
N LEU A 203 -1.21 -6.08 -6.86
CA LEU A 203 -2.06 -6.73 -7.87
C LEU A 203 -3.18 -7.59 -7.26
N VAL A 204 -2.93 -8.17 -6.09
CA VAL A 204 -3.88 -9.05 -5.38
C VAL A 204 -4.44 -8.40 -4.10
N GLY A 205 -4.27 -7.08 -3.96
CA GLY A 205 -4.76 -6.32 -2.82
C GLY A 205 -4.02 -6.60 -1.50
N ALA A 206 -2.83 -7.19 -1.56
CA ALA A 206 -2.00 -7.51 -0.40
C ALA A 206 -0.63 -6.81 -0.48
N GLY A 207 -0.59 -5.64 -1.13
CA GLY A 207 0.63 -4.86 -1.26
C GLY A 207 1.07 -4.16 0.02
N CYS A 208 2.27 -3.60 -0.02
CA CYS A 208 2.73 -2.63 0.96
C CYS A 208 3.27 -1.41 0.19
N THR A 209 2.84 -0.23 0.59
CA THR A 209 3.30 1.05 0.04
C THR A 209 3.86 1.91 1.15
N VAL A 210 5.00 2.53 0.89
CA VAL A 210 5.65 3.49 1.78
C VAL A 210 5.79 4.80 1.02
N LEU A 211 5.41 5.91 1.65
CA LEU A 211 5.39 7.25 1.05
C LEU A 211 6.28 8.22 1.84
N SER A 212 6.89 9.16 1.12
CA SER A 212 7.61 10.31 1.67
C SER A 212 7.34 11.52 0.75
N GLY A 213 6.77 12.59 1.31
CA GLY A 213 6.42 13.80 0.56
C GLY A 213 7.51 14.86 0.62
N ASP A 214 7.61 15.68 -0.41
CA ASP A 214 8.43 16.89 -0.40
C ASP A 214 7.83 18.00 0.49
N SER A 215 8.53 19.13 0.57
CA SER A 215 8.10 20.30 1.36
C SER A 215 6.82 20.96 0.87
N ARG A 216 6.36 20.68 -0.37
CA ARG A 216 5.14 21.23 -0.97
C ARG A 216 3.94 20.29 -0.81
N THR A 217 4.19 19.03 -0.48
CA THR A 217 3.15 18.03 -0.28
C THR A 217 2.35 18.34 0.97
N THR A 218 1.03 18.41 0.83
CA THR A 218 0.13 18.69 1.96
C THR A 218 -0.31 17.41 2.66
N ASP A 219 -0.80 17.53 3.91
CA ASP A 219 -1.42 16.42 4.62
C ASP A 219 -2.60 15.82 3.84
N ASP A 220 -3.37 16.65 3.13
CA ASP A 220 -4.47 16.20 2.29
C ASP A 220 -3.99 15.35 1.12
N ASP A 221 -2.85 15.68 0.51
CA ASP A 221 -2.25 14.89 -0.56
C ASP A 221 -1.82 13.51 -0.06
N ILE A 222 -1.14 13.47 1.10
CA ILE A 222 -0.73 12.22 1.75
C ILE A 222 -1.96 11.38 2.13
N ASN A 223 -3.02 11.99 2.67
CA ASN A 223 -4.24 11.29 3.06
C ASN A 223 -4.99 10.72 1.85
N LYS A 224 -5.05 11.46 0.73
CA LYS A 224 -5.59 10.97 -0.54
C LYS A 224 -4.82 9.74 -1.02
N LEU A 225 -3.48 9.83 -1.09
CA LEU A 225 -2.64 8.72 -1.53
C LEU A 225 -2.74 7.52 -0.60
N LYS A 226 -2.75 7.74 0.72
CA LYS A 226 -2.99 6.67 1.71
C LYS A 226 -4.31 5.97 1.47
N THR A 227 -5.38 6.73 1.22
CA THR A 227 -6.72 6.15 0.98
C THR A 227 -6.71 5.24 -0.25
N ILE A 228 -6.13 5.69 -1.36
CA ILE A 228 -6.01 4.92 -2.59
C ILE A 228 -5.17 3.67 -2.37
N MET A 229 -3.97 3.82 -1.81
CA MET A 229 -3.02 2.71 -1.67
C MET A 229 -3.44 1.70 -0.59
N SER A 230 -4.15 2.14 0.45
CA SER A 230 -4.66 1.25 1.51
C SER A 230 -5.83 0.37 1.04
N ALA A 231 -6.47 0.68 -0.08
CA ALA A 231 -7.48 -0.21 -0.66
C ALA A 231 -6.85 -1.47 -1.28
N ILE A 232 -5.57 -1.40 -1.65
CA ILE A 232 -4.85 -2.46 -2.37
C ILE A 232 -3.68 -3.04 -1.56
N GLY A 233 -3.62 -2.72 -0.27
CA GLY A 233 -2.54 -3.15 0.62
C GLY A 233 -2.48 -2.31 1.89
N THR A 234 -1.31 -2.27 2.53
CA THR A 234 -1.02 -1.30 3.60
C THR A 234 -0.31 -0.07 3.03
N CYS A 235 -0.50 1.09 3.68
CA CYS A 235 0.19 2.32 3.30
C CYS A 235 0.76 3.03 4.52
N HIS A 236 2.06 3.30 4.50
CA HIS A 236 2.81 3.93 5.58
C HIS A 236 3.52 5.18 5.09
N VAL A 237 3.76 6.13 5.99
CA VAL A 237 4.56 7.33 5.70
C VAL A 237 5.77 7.30 6.61
N VAL A 238 6.93 7.54 6.03
CA VAL A 238 8.22 7.56 6.72
C VAL A 238 9.01 8.80 6.29
N PRO A 239 10.01 9.22 7.08
CA PRO A 239 10.97 10.23 6.63
C PRO A 239 11.72 9.79 5.37
N GLU A 240 12.10 10.73 4.51
CA GLU A 240 12.85 10.46 3.28
C GLU A 240 14.13 9.65 3.50
N SER A 241 14.81 9.88 4.63
CA SER A 241 16.02 9.14 5.04
C SER A 241 15.80 7.64 5.22
N GLN A 242 14.57 7.18 5.39
CA GLN A 242 14.22 5.77 5.55
C GLN A 242 13.76 5.11 4.24
N MET A 243 13.63 5.85 3.15
CA MET A 243 13.03 5.34 1.91
C MET A 243 13.86 4.24 1.24
N ASN A 244 15.20 4.32 1.28
CA ASN A 244 16.05 3.25 0.73
C ASN A 244 15.92 1.97 1.57
N ALA A 245 15.95 2.10 2.90
CA ALA A 245 15.75 0.97 3.82
C ALA A 245 14.37 0.32 3.63
N ALA A 246 13.32 1.14 3.50
CA ALA A 246 11.99 0.66 3.13
C ALA A 246 12.00 -0.06 1.77
N GLY A 247 12.75 0.44 0.78
CA GLY A 247 13.01 -0.20 -0.51
C GLY A 247 13.54 -1.62 -0.38
N GLY A 248 14.58 -1.81 0.43
CA GLY A 248 15.25 -3.09 0.64
C GLY A 248 14.33 -4.19 1.19
N ILE A 249 13.28 -3.83 1.93
CA ILE A 249 12.32 -4.81 2.46
C ILE A 249 10.99 -4.82 1.69
N VAL A 250 10.39 -3.67 1.40
CA VAL A 250 9.06 -3.60 0.74
C VAL A 250 9.18 -3.95 -0.73
N GLY A 251 10.09 -3.29 -1.45
CA GLY A 251 10.26 -3.47 -2.88
C GLY A 251 10.88 -4.82 -3.25
N CYS A 252 11.93 -5.22 -2.53
CA CYS A 252 12.66 -6.47 -2.80
C CYS A 252 12.06 -7.69 -2.09
N GLY A 253 11.33 -7.49 -0.98
CA GLY A 253 10.77 -8.53 -0.13
C GLY A 253 10.03 -9.66 -0.85
N PRO A 254 9.15 -9.39 -1.85
CA PRO A 254 8.46 -10.46 -2.56
C PRO A 254 9.40 -11.50 -3.16
N ALA A 255 10.55 -11.09 -3.71
CA ALA A 255 11.52 -12.03 -4.26
C ALA A 255 12.10 -12.95 -3.18
N TYR A 256 12.44 -12.40 -2.01
CA TYR A 256 12.92 -13.19 -0.87
C TYR A 256 11.87 -14.21 -0.41
N MET A 257 10.60 -13.78 -0.37
CA MET A 257 9.49 -14.65 -0.01
C MET A 257 9.29 -15.78 -1.04
N TYR A 258 9.34 -15.48 -2.33
CA TYR A 258 9.24 -16.50 -3.38
C TYR A 258 10.37 -17.52 -3.30
N THR A 259 11.61 -17.08 -3.07
CA THR A 259 12.75 -17.98 -2.88
C THR A 259 12.56 -18.91 -1.68
N MET A 260 12.10 -18.40 -0.54
CA MET A 260 11.84 -19.24 0.64
C MET A 260 10.69 -20.23 0.41
N LEU A 261 9.63 -19.80 -0.28
CA LEU A 261 8.47 -20.63 -0.60
C LEU A 261 8.87 -21.78 -1.55
N ASP A 262 9.69 -21.49 -2.55
CA ASP A 262 10.22 -22.50 -3.47
C ASP A 262 11.12 -23.51 -2.74
N ALA A 263 12.02 -23.04 -1.87
CA ALA A 263 12.87 -23.90 -1.05
C ALA A 263 12.08 -24.81 -0.08
N LEU A 264 11.03 -24.28 0.55
CA LEU A 264 10.12 -25.08 1.39
C LEU A 264 9.37 -26.12 0.57
N SER A 265 8.98 -25.76 -0.66
CA SER A 265 8.32 -26.68 -1.59
C SER A 265 9.25 -27.82 -1.99
N ASP A 266 10.51 -27.52 -2.31
CA ASP A 266 11.54 -28.54 -2.57
C ASP A 266 11.76 -29.48 -1.38
N GLY A 267 11.80 -28.92 -0.17
CA GLY A 267 11.87 -29.69 1.07
C GLY A 267 10.69 -30.66 1.22
N ALA A 268 9.47 -30.22 0.94
CA ALA A 268 8.29 -31.07 1.01
C ALA A 268 8.28 -32.15 -0.08
N VAL A 269 8.71 -31.84 -1.31
CA VAL A 269 8.87 -32.84 -2.37
C VAL A 269 9.89 -33.91 -2.00
N LYS A 270 11.03 -33.50 -1.41
CA LYS A 270 12.04 -34.43 -0.91
C LYS A 270 11.49 -35.40 0.14
N MET A 271 10.46 -34.99 0.88
CA MET A 271 9.76 -35.82 1.87
C MET A 271 8.53 -36.55 1.32
N GLY A 272 8.33 -36.56 -0.01
CA GLY A 272 7.30 -37.36 -0.69
C GLY A 272 6.01 -36.62 -1.04
N ILE A 273 5.92 -35.31 -0.85
CA ILE A 273 4.74 -34.52 -1.24
C ILE A 273 4.76 -34.19 -2.74
N PRO A 274 3.67 -34.39 -3.50
CA PRO A 274 3.59 -33.94 -4.89
C PRO A 274 3.83 -32.42 -5.03
N ARG A 275 4.58 -32.02 -6.07
CA ARG A 275 5.02 -30.62 -6.28
C ARG A 275 3.89 -29.58 -6.17
N HIS A 276 2.75 -29.83 -6.80
CA HIS A 276 1.65 -28.86 -6.80
C HIS A 276 1.05 -28.65 -5.39
N LEU A 277 0.98 -29.71 -4.57
CA LEU A 277 0.57 -29.60 -3.17
C LEU A 277 1.64 -28.91 -2.32
N ALA A 278 2.91 -29.23 -2.53
CA ALA A 278 4.04 -28.62 -1.82
C ALA A 278 4.04 -27.09 -1.96
N VAL A 279 3.89 -26.58 -3.19
CA VAL A 279 3.79 -25.14 -3.47
C VAL A 279 2.57 -24.53 -2.78
N THR A 280 1.41 -25.19 -2.86
CA THR A 280 0.18 -24.72 -2.23
C THR A 280 0.32 -24.63 -0.71
N PHE A 281 0.92 -25.64 -0.08
CA PHE A 281 1.13 -25.67 1.37
C PHE A 281 2.11 -24.58 1.82
N ALA A 282 3.26 -24.45 1.13
CA ALA A 282 4.25 -23.42 1.45
C ALA A 282 3.65 -22.01 1.33
N ALA A 283 2.88 -21.74 0.26
CA ALA A 283 2.20 -20.46 0.07
C ALA A 283 1.18 -20.16 1.17
N GLN A 284 0.32 -21.13 1.50
CA GLN A 284 -0.73 -20.96 2.52
C GLN A 284 -0.13 -20.77 3.93
N VAL A 285 0.91 -21.52 4.28
CA VAL A 285 1.60 -21.40 5.58
C VAL A 285 2.28 -20.04 5.70
N MET A 286 2.94 -19.57 4.63
CA MET A 286 3.56 -18.25 4.62
C MET A 286 2.52 -17.13 4.76
N TYR A 287 1.43 -17.19 3.99
CA TYR A 287 0.32 -16.24 4.08
C TYR A 287 -0.28 -16.20 5.50
N GLY A 288 -0.62 -17.36 6.05
CA GLY A 288 -1.21 -17.46 7.39
C GLY A 288 -0.28 -16.95 8.50
N SER A 289 1.01 -17.27 8.41
CA SER A 289 2.02 -16.83 9.40
C SER A 289 2.22 -15.32 9.36
N ALA A 290 2.30 -14.71 8.17
CA ALA A 290 2.38 -13.27 8.03
C ALA A 290 1.09 -12.58 8.53
N LYS A 291 -0.08 -13.13 8.19
CA LYS A 291 -1.37 -12.63 8.64
C LYS A 291 -1.51 -12.65 10.17
N MET A 292 -1.02 -13.70 10.84
CA MET A 292 -0.99 -13.77 12.30
C MET A 292 -0.23 -12.59 12.92
N ILE A 293 0.93 -12.22 12.37
CA ILE A 293 1.68 -11.05 12.84
C ILE A 293 0.87 -9.78 12.64
N LEU A 294 0.30 -9.58 11.45
CA LEU A 294 -0.43 -8.36 11.09
C LEU A 294 -1.72 -8.17 11.91
N GLU A 295 -2.45 -9.25 12.20
CA GLU A 295 -3.73 -9.18 12.91
C GLU A 295 -3.58 -9.20 14.42
N THR A 296 -2.58 -9.91 14.95
CA THR A 296 -2.40 -10.03 16.41
C THR A 296 -1.45 -8.99 16.98
N GLY A 297 -0.56 -8.41 16.17
CA GLY A 297 0.50 -7.50 16.62
C GLY A 297 1.56 -8.15 17.51
N LYS A 298 1.56 -9.49 17.65
CA LYS A 298 2.51 -10.22 18.48
C LYS A 298 3.92 -10.19 17.89
N HIS A 299 4.91 -10.23 18.78
CA HIS A 299 6.30 -10.35 18.37
C HIS A 299 6.54 -11.68 17.61
N PRO A 300 7.28 -11.70 16.49
CA PRO A 300 7.52 -12.93 15.73
C PRO A 300 8.16 -14.06 16.55
N GLY A 301 9.01 -13.71 17.53
CA GLY A 301 9.59 -14.68 18.46
C GLY A 301 8.55 -15.38 19.34
N GLU A 302 7.51 -14.66 19.77
CA GLU A 302 6.43 -15.21 20.59
C GLU A 302 5.58 -16.21 19.77
N LEU A 303 5.20 -15.83 18.55
CA LEU A 303 4.45 -16.71 17.64
C LEU A 303 5.25 -17.96 17.27
N LYS A 304 6.57 -17.81 17.06
CA LYS A 304 7.50 -18.92 16.87
C LYS A 304 7.47 -19.87 18.07
N ASP A 305 7.55 -19.36 19.29
CA ASP A 305 7.56 -20.19 20.50
C ASP A 305 6.22 -20.92 20.71
N GLN A 306 5.09 -20.30 20.36
CA GLN A 306 3.75 -20.90 20.46
C GLN A 306 3.56 -22.16 19.58
N VAL A 307 4.31 -22.29 18.49
CA VAL A 307 4.26 -23.47 17.60
C VAL A 307 5.38 -24.49 17.88
N CYS A 308 6.26 -24.21 18.85
CA CYS A 308 7.39 -25.06 19.23
C CYS A 308 7.07 -25.88 20.48
N SER A 309 6.61 -27.11 20.29
CA SER A 309 6.51 -28.06 21.41
C SER A 309 7.90 -28.57 21.82
N PRO A 310 8.16 -28.77 23.13
CA PRO A 310 9.43 -29.34 23.60
C PRO A 310 9.75 -30.67 22.92
N GLY A 311 10.94 -30.79 22.32
CA GLY A 311 11.38 -31.99 21.58
C GLY A 311 10.61 -32.27 20.28
N GLY A 312 9.72 -31.38 19.85
CA GLY A 312 8.87 -31.57 18.68
C GLY A 312 9.57 -31.34 17.33
N THR A 313 8.83 -31.60 16.26
CA THR A 313 9.32 -31.45 14.87
C THR A 313 9.68 -30.01 14.53
N THR A 314 8.90 -29.02 15.01
CA THR A 314 9.15 -27.59 14.74
C THR A 314 10.51 -27.12 15.25
N ILE A 315 10.87 -27.48 16.49
CA ILE A 315 12.14 -27.02 17.07
C ILE A 315 13.35 -27.72 16.42
N ALA A 316 13.21 -28.98 16.00
CA ALA A 316 14.24 -29.66 15.21
C ALA A 316 14.46 -28.97 13.85
N GLY A 317 13.37 -28.58 13.17
CA GLY A 317 13.41 -27.81 11.93
C GLY A 317 14.06 -26.43 12.11
N LEU A 318 13.66 -25.68 13.14
CA LEU A 318 14.27 -24.39 13.47
C LEU A 318 15.76 -24.51 13.77
N HIS A 319 16.18 -25.53 14.53
CA HIS A 319 17.60 -25.77 14.79
C HIS A 319 18.39 -25.99 13.49
N ALA A 320 17.82 -26.70 12.50
CA ALA A 320 18.45 -26.84 11.19
C ALA A 320 18.52 -25.51 10.41
N MET A 321 17.48 -24.67 10.47
CA MET A 321 17.47 -23.33 9.87
C MET A 321 18.53 -22.40 10.49
N GLU A 322 18.70 -22.44 11.81
CA GLU A 322 19.72 -21.65 12.51
C GLU A 322 21.14 -22.12 12.16
N ARG A 323 21.38 -23.43 12.01
CA ARG A 323 22.66 -23.94 11.46
C ARG A 323 22.92 -23.45 10.04
N GLY A 324 21.87 -23.30 9.24
CA GLY A 324 21.90 -22.70 7.91
C GLY A 324 22.04 -21.16 7.91
N LYS A 325 22.11 -20.52 9.09
CA LYS A 325 22.28 -19.07 9.26
C LYS A 325 21.21 -18.21 8.56
N ILE A 326 19.98 -18.72 8.47
CA ILE A 326 18.89 -18.05 7.72
C ILE A 326 18.70 -16.58 8.10
N ARG A 327 18.86 -16.23 9.40
CA ARG A 327 18.71 -14.85 9.88
C ARG A 327 19.77 -13.93 9.29
N ALA A 328 21.04 -14.36 9.32
CA ALA A 328 22.15 -13.58 8.79
C ALA A 328 21.95 -13.35 7.29
N THR A 329 21.62 -14.39 6.54
CA THR A 329 21.37 -14.29 5.09
C THR A 329 20.25 -13.31 4.75
N LEU A 330 19.14 -13.30 5.50
CA LEU A 330 18.04 -12.37 5.24
C LEU A 330 18.39 -10.93 5.62
N ILE A 331 19.17 -10.72 6.68
CA ILE A 331 19.66 -9.38 7.07
C ILE A 331 20.59 -8.83 5.98
N GLU A 332 21.57 -9.63 5.55
CA GLU A 332 22.52 -9.30 4.48
C GLU A 332 21.81 -9.02 3.14
N ALA A 333 20.73 -9.76 2.83
CA ALA A 333 19.96 -9.52 1.61
C ALA A 333 19.30 -8.14 1.58
N VAL A 334 18.76 -7.68 2.73
CA VAL A 334 18.18 -6.34 2.86
C VAL A 334 19.28 -5.28 2.76
N GLU A 335 20.39 -5.46 3.48
CA GLU A 335 21.54 -4.54 3.43
C GLU A 335 22.09 -4.39 2.00
N ALA A 336 22.33 -5.50 1.30
CA ALA A 336 22.82 -5.49 -0.07
C ALA A 336 21.86 -4.76 -1.03
N ALA A 337 20.54 -4.93 -0.84
CA ALA A 337 19.55 -4.22 -1.65
C ALA A 337 19.56 -2.71 -1.39
N VAL A 338 19.72 -2.28 -0.13
CA VAL A 338 19.85 -0.87 0.24
C VAL A 338 21.11 -0.26 -0.37
N ASN A 339 22.26 -0.90 -0.19
CA ASN A 339 23.54 -0.43 -0.74
C ASN A 339 23.46 -0.31 -2.27
N ARG A 340 22.86 -1.32 -2.93
CA ARG A 340 22.67 -1.28 -4.37
C ARG A 340 21.75 -0.15 -4.82
N SER A 341 20.71 0.16 -4.05
CA SER A 341 19.81 1.28 -4.33
C SER A 341 20.55 2.61 -4.32
N GLU A 342 21.55 2.79 -3.45
CA GLU A 342 22.36 4.00 -3.37
C GLU A 342 23.34 4.12 -4.54
N GLU A 343 23.95 3.01 -4.96
CA GLU A 343 24.83 2.95 -6.14
C GLU A 343 24.13 3.32 -7.45
N ILE A 344 22.82 3.05 -7.56
CA ILE A 344 22.03 3.36 -8.77
C ILE A 344 21.81 4.86 -8.92
N VAL A 345 21.76 5.62 -7.82
CA VAL A 345 21.55 7.09 -7.84
C VAL A 345 22.81 7.83 -8.26
N GLY A 346 23.99 7.26 -7.98
CA GLY A 346 25.29 7.86 -8.32
C GLY A 346 25.73 7.69 -9.78
N LYS A 347 24.87 7.15 -10.65
CA LYS A 347 25.13 6.94 -12.09
C LYS A 347 24.25 7.82 -12.95
#